data_AF-A0A371H092-F1
#
_entry.id   AF-A0A371H092-F1
#
_cell.length_a   1.000
_cell.length_b   1.000
_cell.length_c   1.000
_cell.angle_alpha   90.00
_cell.angle_beta   90.00
_cell.angle_gamma   90.00
#
_symmetry.space_group_name_H-M   'P 1'
#
loop_
_entity.id
_entity.type
_entity.pdbx_description
1 polymer ?
#
loop_
_entity_poly.entity_id
_entity_poly.type
_entity_poly.pdbx_seq_one_letter_code
_entity_poly.pdbx_strand_id
1 'polypeptide(L)'
;MAKNGFCMLTKHQKGRGVGIILEGPDGVLIEQALHFEFKANNNQVEYEALLAGMKLVRELWAQILTAKSDSKLVTGQVNGDYQARDP
;
A
#
# COMPACT_ATOMS: atom_id res chain seq x y z
N MET A 1 8.58 -16.17 -18.36
CA MET A 1 8.00 -16.28 -17.00
C MET A 1 7.47 -14.89 -16.65
N ALA A 2 6.20 -14.79 -16.28
CA ALA A 2 5.40 -13.57 -16.41
C ALA A 2 5.96 -12.40 -15.59
N LYS A 3 6.09 -11.23 -16.21
CA LYS A 3 6.45 -9.97 -15.56
C LYS A 3 5.26 -9.41 -14.75
N ASN A 4 4.46 -10.22 -14.05
CA ASN A 4 3.20 -9.77 -13.42
C ASN A 4 3.41 -9.13 -12.04
N GLY A 5 4.37 -8.20 -11.95
CA GLY A 5 4.63 -7.43 -10.74
C GLY A 5 3.98 -6.05 -10.81
N PHE A 6 3.46 -5.56 -9.69
CA PHE A 6 3.01 -4.18 -9.54
C PHE A 6 3.86 -3.42 -8.53
N CYS A 7 4.17 -2.15 -8.81
CA CYS A 7 4.75 -1.22 -7.85
C CYS A 7 3.63 -0.37 -7.24
N MET A 8 3.56 -0.31 -5.91
CA MET A 8 2.62 0.52 -5.18
C MET A 8 3.28 1.78 -4.66
N LEU A 9 2.67 2.92 -4.93
CA LEU A 9 2.99 4.22 -4.35
C LEU A 9 1.80 4.71 -3.52
N THR A 10 2.08 5.28 -2.36
CA THR A 10 1.07 5.97 -1.55
C THR A 10 1.23 7.48 -1.66
N LYS A 11 0.10 8.18 -1.71
CA LYS A 11 0.04 9.64 -1.70
C LYS A 11 -0.92 10.10 -0.63
N HIS A 12 -0.38 10.65 0.46
CA HIS A 12 -1.18 11.28 1.51
C HIS A 12 -2.01 12.43 0.90
N GLN A 13 -3.31 12.44 1.15
CA GLN A 13 -4.21 13.48 0.68
C GLN A 13 -4.57 14.41 1.84
N LYS A 14 -4.91 15.68 1.55
CA LYS A 14 -5.42 16.60 2.58
C LYS A 14 -6.70 16.01 3.18
N GLY A 15 -6.71 15.78 4.50
CA GLY A 15 -7.86 15.22 5.22
C GLY A 15 -7.60 13.80 5.72
N ARG A 16 -8.62 12.95 5.67
CA ARG A 16 -8.58 11.56 6.18
C ARG A 16 -8.47 10.54 5.04
N GLY A 17 -7.54 10.72 4.10
CA GLY A 17 -7.48 9.86 2.92
C GLY A 17 -6.09 9.66 2.35
N VAL A 18 -5.97 8.61 1.55
CA VAL A 18 -4.74 8.20 0.86
C VAL A 18 -5.05 7.76 -0.54
N GLY A 19 -4.24 8.21 -1.49
CA GLY A 19 -4.22 7.69 -2.85
C GLY A 19 -3.24 6.53 -2.94
N ILE A 20 -3.66 5.45 -3.59
CA ILE A 20 -2.86 4.31 -3.97
C ILE A 20 -2.70 4.37 -5.49
N ILE A 21 -1.47 4.22 -5.96
CA ILE A 21 -1.15 4.08 -7.37
C ILE A 21 -0.44 2.74 -7.54
N LEU A 22 -1.00 1.86 -8.37
CA LEU A 22 -0.38 0.61 -8.79
C LEU A 22 0.10 0.75 -10.23
N GLU A 23 1.42 0.68 -10.39
CA GLU A 23 2.10 0.67 -11.69
C GLU A 23 2.46 -0.77 -12.06
N GLY A 24 1.86 -1.26 -13.14
CA GLY A 24 2.07 -2.59 -13.67
C GLY A 24 2.96 -2.62 -14.92
N PRO A 25 3.10 -3.79 -15.53
CA PRO A 25 3.81 -3.96 -16.79
C PRO A 25 3.08 -3.22 -17.90
N ASP A 26 3.81 -2.91 -18.98
CA ASP A 26 3.22 -2.33 -20.20
C ASP A 26 2.46 -0.99 -19.96
N GLY A 27 2.81 -0.28 -18.88
CA GLY A 27 2.24 1.03 -18.55
C GLY A 27 0.86 0.97 -17.90
N VAL A 28 0.41 -0.19 -17.40
CA VAL A 28 -0.84 -0.28 -16.63
C VAL A 28 -0.74 0.60 -15.39
N LEU A 29 -1.69 1.51 -15.23
CA LEU A 29 -1.82 2.37 -14.06
C LEU A 29 -3.21 2.19 -13.45
N ILE A 30 -3.25 1.84 -12.16
CA ILE A 30 -4.50 1.73 -11.41
C ILE A 30 -4.42 2.69 -10.23
N GLU A 31 -5.34 3.64 -10.19
CA GLU A 31 -5.44 4.61 -9.11
C GLU A 31 -6.66 4.31 -8.24
N GLN A 32 -6.47 4.25 -6.92
CA GLN A 32 -7.55 4.08 -5.96
C GLN A 32 -7.40 5.11 -4.84
N ALA A 33 -8.50 5.75 -4.45
CA ALA A 33 -8.55 6.63 -3.29
C ALA A 33 -9.28 5.93 -2.15
N LEU A 34 -8.64 5.88 -0.98
CA LEU A 34 -9.26 5.47 0.26
C LEU A 34 -9.59 6.72 1.09
N HIS A 35 -10.80 6.73 1.66
CA HIS A 35 -11.23 7.73 2.61
C HIS A 35 -11.62 7.04 3.91
N PHE A 36 -11.07 7.51 5.03
CA PHE A 36 -11.31 6.96 6.35
C PHE A 36 -12.39 7.77 7.04
N GLU A 37 -13.45 7.09 7.48
CA GLU A 37 -14.50 7.70 8.31
C GLU A 37 -13.98 8.10 9.70
N PHE A 38 -12.88 7.49 10.13
CA PHE A 38 -12.20 7.76 11.40
C PHE A 38 -10.95 8.63 11.21
N LYS A 39 -10.53 9.29 12.31
CA LYS A 39 -9.24 9.99 12.34
C LYS A 39 -8.12 8.95 12.43
N ALA A 40 -7.58 8.56 11.29
CA ALA A 40 -6.39 7.73 11.21
C ALA A 40 -5.11 8.57 11.37
N ASN A 41 -4.11 8.05 12.08
CA ASN A 41 -2.75 8.59 12.03
C ASN A 41 -2.01 8.11 10.76
N ASN A 42 -0.89 8.74 10.44
CA ASN A 42 -0.15 8.43 9.21
C ASN A 42 0.20 6.94 9.06
N ASN A 43 0.61 6.27 10.15
CA ASN A 43 0.93 4.85 10.09
C ASN A 43 -0.31 4.00 9.79
N GLN A 44 -1.44 4.30 10.43
CA GLN A 44 -2.71 3.60 10.15
C GLN A 44 -3.14 3.78 8.70
N VAL A 45 -3.04 5.02 8.18
CA VAL A 45 -3.33 5.32 6.77
C VAL A 45 -2.46 4.49 5.83
N GLU A 46 -1.16 4.37 6.12
CA GLU A 46 -0.24 3.59 5.29
C GLU A 46 -0.44 2.08 5.40
N TYR A 47 -0.80 1.55 6.58
CA TYR A 47 -1.17 0.14 6.73
C TYR A 47 -2.41 -0.20 5.91
N GLU A 48 -3.44 0.63 6.00
CA GLU A 48 -4.68 0.43 5.24
C GLU A 48 -4.43 0.53 3.73
N ALA A 49 -3.59 1.47 3.30
CA ALA A 49 -3.17 1.56 1.91
C ALA A 49 -2.45 0.29 1.43
N LEU A 50 -1.53 -0.24 2.24
CA LEU A 50 -0.80 -1.47 1.93
C LEU A 50 -1.77 -2.67 1.85
N LEU A 51 -2.69 -2.81 2.82
CA LEU A 51 -3.69 -3.87 2.83
C LEU A 51 -4.60 -3.82 1.60
N ALA A 52 -5.07 -2.63 1.22
CA ALA A 52 -5.87 -2.45 0.02
C ALA A 52 -5.08 -2.76 -1.26
N GLY A 53 -3.83 -2.30 -1.35
CA GLY A 53 -2.94 -2.63 -2.47
C GLY A 53 -2.70 -4.14 -2.63
N MET A 54 -2.49 -4.87 -1.53
CA MET A 54 -2.34 -6.32 -1.56
C MET A 54 -3.62 -7.05 -2.01
N LYS A 55 -4.80 -6.55 -1.63
CA LYS A 55 -6.09 -7.09 -2.11
C LYS A 55 -6.25 -6.87 -3.61
N LEU A 56 -5.98 -5.66 -4.09
CA LEU A 56 -6.02 -5.31 -5.52
C LEU A 56 -5.09 -6.20 -6.35
N VAL A 57 -3.82 -6.34 -5.96
CA VAL A 57 -2.85 -7.18 -6.68
C VAL A 57 -3.29 -8.65 -6.74
N ARG A 58 -3.93 -9.15 -5.68
CA ARG A 58 -4.52 -10.50 -5.66
C ARG A 58 -5.66 -10.65 -6.67
N GLU A 59 -6.55 -9.66 -6.75
CA GLU A 59 -7.65 -9.63 -7.73
C GLU A 59 -7.14 -9.55 -9.18
N LEU A 60 -5.96 -8.92 -9.36
CA LEU A 60 -5.25 -8.81 -10.64
C LEU A 60 -4.37 -10.02 -10.95
N TRP A 61 -4.42 -11.08 -10.14
CA TRP A 61 -3.64 -12.31 -10.31
C TRP A 61 -2.12 -12.07 -10.37
N ALA A 62 -1.65 -10.97 -9.79
CA ALA A 62 -0.25 -10.63 -9.72
C ALA A 62 0.42 -11.33 -8.53
N GLN A 63 1.64 -11.81 -8.75
CA GLN A 63 2.39 -12.60 -7.77
C GLN A 63 3.34 -11.75 -6.92
N ILE A 64 3.67 -10.55 -7.40
CA ILE A 64 4.68 -9.69 -6.79
C ILE A 64 4.08 -8.29 -6.62
N LEU A 65 4.16 -7.77 -5.40
CA LEU A 65 3.88 -6.37 -5.08
C LEU A 65 5.14 -5.73 -4.48
N THR A 66 5.63 -4.67 -5.10
CA THR A 66 6.69 -3.83 -4.54
C THR A 66 6.06 -2.57 -3.97
N ALA A 67 5.92 -2.49 -2.65
CA ALA A 67 5.41 -1.31 -1.98
C ALA A 67 6.52 -0.32 -1.64
N LYS A 68 6.36 0.95 -2.02
CA LYS A 68 7.21 2.05 -1.58
C LYS A 68 6.43 2.92 -0.59
N SER A 69 6.93 3.01 0.63
CA SER A 69 6.35 3.81 1.72
C SER A 69 7.46 4.64 2.37
N ASP A 70 7.09 5.83 2.85
CA ASP A 70 7.96 6.72 3.61
C ASP A 70 7.91 6.43 5.13
N SER A 71 6.95 5.64 5.61
CA SER A 71 6.94 5.16 7.00
C SER A 71 7.98 4.07 7.23
N LYS A 72 9.01 4.44 8.01
CA LYS A 72 10.00 3.50 8.57
C LYS A 72 9.34 2.42 9.43
N LEU A 73 8.24 2.75 10.11
CA LEU A 73 7.56 1.79 10.98
C LEU A 73 6.90 0.69 10.15
N VAL A 74 6.12 1.06 9.13
CA VAL A 74 5.45 0.11 8.24
C VAL A 74 6.47 -0.78 7.55
N THR A 75 7.48 -0.16 6.94
CA THR A 75 8.54 -0.89 6.23
C THR A 75 9.32 -1.83 7.15
N GLY A 76 9.73 -1.37 8.34
CA GLY A 76 10.43 -2.20 9.30
C GLY A 76 9.60 -3.37 9.83
N GLN A 77 8.29 -3.18 10.07
CA GLN A 77 7.43 -4.31 10.49
C GLN A 77 7.19 -5.31 9.37
N VAL A 78 6.96 -4.85 8.14
CA VAL A 78 6.75 -5.73 6.97
C VAL A 78 8.02 -6.55 6.66
N ASN A 79 9.20 -5.95 6.84
CA ASN A 79 10.47 -6.65 6.67
C ASN A 79 10.84 -7.56 7.85
N GLY A 80 10.10 -7.50 8.97
CA GLY A 80 10.39 -8.26 10.18
C GLY A 80 11.48 -7.64 11.08
N ASP A 81 11.95 -6.43 10.76
CA ASP A 81 12.91 -5.67 11.56
C ASP A 81 12.28 -5.18 12.88
N TYR A 82 10.97 -4.88 12.84
CA TYR A 82 10.20 -4.40 13.98
C TYR A 82 9.06 -5.35 14.32
N GLN A 83 8.81 -5.55 15.62
CA GLN A 83 7.63 -6.25 16.10
C GLN A 83 6.54 -5.24 16.47
N ALA A 84 5.30 -5.51 16.04
CA ALA A 84 4.15 -4.88 16.65
C ALA A 84 3.99 -5.44 18.07
N ARG A 85 3.78 -4.55 19.05
CA ARG A 85 3.36 -4.96 20.39
C ARG A 85 1.84 -5.02 20.41
N ASP A 86 1.29 -6.10 20.97
CA ASP A 86 -0.14 -6.13 21.27
C ASP A 86 -0.48 -5.04 22.31
N PRO A 87 -1.70 -4.48 22.28
CA PRO A 87 -2.17 -3.48 23.23
C PRO A 87 -2.14 -3.91 24.69
#